data_AF-A0AAW2QUE9-F1
#
_entry.id   AF-A0AAW2QUE9-F1
#
_cell.length_a   1.000
_cell.length_b   1.000
_cell.length_c   1.000
_cell.angle_alpha   90.00
_cell.angle_beta   90.00
_cell.angle_gamma   90.00
#
_symmetry.space_group_name_H-M   'P 1'
#
loop_
_entity.id
_entity.type
_entity.pdbx_description
1 polymer ?
#
loop_
_entity_poly.entity_id
_entity_poly.type
_entity_poly.pdbx_seq_one_letter_code
_entity_poly.pdbx_strand_id
1 'polypeptide(L)'
;MGLGWDDPSFAKQLSSHSKGKFSYCLPVVSKKTPSTYLRFGDDIALSKNFRSTPLYRTNISSSYHVDLQGISLNKSRLKINPILFEFKNNGSSGGCIIDSGTPYSRIISPAFDILKLELEKYFSRFKNLKRTKADLAWTYAMRGSNLKGSTIYLILLFI
;
A
#
# COMPACT_ATOMS: atom_id res chain seq x y z
N MET A 1 4.47 12.83 -12.30
CA MET A 1 5.63 12.06 -12.83
C MET A 1 5.24 10.59 -12.88
N GLY A 2 5.34 9.96 -14.05
CA GLY A 2 5.10 8.53 -14.19
C GLY A 2 6.37 7.73 -13.89
N LEU A 3 6.27 6.74 -13.01
CA LEU A 3 7.37 5.85 -12.63
C LEU A 3 7.08 4.39 -13.00
N GLY A 4 6.09 4.10 -13.85
CA GLY A 4 5.72 2.73 -14.22
C GLY A 4 6.71 2.05 -15.19
N TRP A 5 6.31 0.89 -15.72
CA TRP A 5 7.13 0.12 -16.66
C TRP A 5 7.14 0.63 -18.10
N ASP A 6 6.25 1.54 -18.47
CA ASP A 6 6.10 2.05 -19.84
C ASP A 6 7.33 2.82 -20.31
N ASP A 7 7.67 2.72 -21.60
CA ASP A 7 8.78 3.44 -22.21
C ASP A 7 8.76 4.98 -21.99
N PRO A 8 7.61 5.67 -22.08
CA PRO A 8 7.54 7.10 -21.74
C PRO A 8 7.66 7.39 -20.23
N SER A 9 7.76 6.39 -19.34
CA SER A 9 7.94 6.66 -17.91
C SER A 9 9.30 7.29 -17.61
N PHE A 10 9.35 8.11 -16.57
CA PHE A 10 10.59 8.74 -16.13
C PHE A 10 11.62 7.71 -15.65
N ALA A 11 11.16 6.62 -15.04
CA ALA A 11 12.00 5.49 -14.64
C ALA A 11 12.69 4.81 -15.83
N LYS A 12 11.99 4.67 -16.97
CA LYS A 12 12.56 4.12 -18.21
C LYS A 12 13.49 5.09 -18.92
N GLN A 13 13.10 6.36 -19.02
CA GLN A 13 13.94 7.40 -19.64
C GLN A 13 15.30 7.54 -18.93
N LEU A 14 15.34 7.39 -17.60
CA LEU A 14 16.60 7.40 -16.82
C LEU A 14 17.27 6.04 -16.68
N SER A 15 16.77 4.97 -17.31
CA SER A 15 17.25 3.61 -17.04
C SER A 15 18.74 3.39 -17.38
N SER A 16 19.28 4.09 -18.38
CA SER A 16 20.70 4.04 -18.75
C SER A 16 21.63 4.52 -17.62
N HIS A 17 21.17 5.47 -16.80
CA HIS A 17 21.94 6.03 -15.69
C HIS A 17 21.57 5.39 -14.35
N SER A 18 20.29 5.04 -14.18
CA SER A 18 19.73 4.52 -12.92
C SER A 18 19.73 3.00 -12.83
N LYS A 19 20.08 2.29 -13.91
CA LYS A 19 19.92 0.83 -14.04
C LYS A 19 18.47 0.39 -13.77
N GLY A 20 17.51 1.27 -14.05
CA GLY A 20 16.08 1.06 -13.80
C GLY A 20 15.68 1.04 -12.32
N LYS A 21 16.54 1.54 -11.42
CA LYS A 21 16.30 1.55 -9.97
C LYS A 21 15.92 2.95 -9.48
N PHE A 22 14.92 3.02 -8.62
CA PHE A 22 14.57 4.23 -7.89
C PHE A 22 14.05 3.88 -6.48
N SER A 23 14.06 4.86 -5.59
CA SER A 23 13.47 4.75 -4.25
C SER A 23 12.82 6.07 -3.87
N TYR A 24 11.75 5.99 -3.08
CA TYR A 24 11.03 7.15 -2.57
C TYR A 24 10.59 6.92 -1.13
N CYS A 25 10.47 8.00 -0.37
CA CYS A 25 9.85 8.00 0.95
C CYS A 25 8.65 8.94 0.90
N LEU A 26 7.43 8.43 1.02
CA LEU A 26 6.26 9.32 0.98
C LEU A 26 6.11 10.03 2.34
N PRO A 27 6.01 11.37 2.37
CA PRO A 27 5.83 12.09 3.62
C PRO A 27 4.40 11.90 4.12
N VAL A 28 4.21 12.03 5.43
CA VAL A 28 2.86 12.15 5.99
C VAL A 28 2.26 13.48 5.53
N VAL A 29 1.16 13.42 4.78
CA VAL A 29 0.45 14.60 4.31
C VAL A 29 -0.17 15.32 5.52
N SER A 30 0.26 16.56 5.76
CA SER A 30 -0.25 17.38 6.86
C SER A 30 -0.23 18.86 6.47
N LYS A 31 -0.67 19.76 7.38
CA LYS A 31 -0.60 21.22 7.13
C LYS A 31 0.83 21.72 6.84
N LYS A 32 1.85 20.99 7.29
CA LYS A 32 3.27 21.25 7.00
C LYS A 32 3.91 19.95 6.53
N THR A 33 3.64 19.56 5.29
CA THR A 33 4.24 18.36 4.69
C THR A 33 5.76 18.58 4.53
N PRO A 34 6.62 17.73 5.12
CA PRO A 34 8.05 17.86 4.97
C PRO A 34 8.49 17.53 3.54
N SER A 35 9.61 18.11 3.12
CA SER A 35 10.28 17.71 1.89
C SER A 35 10.73 16.25 1.98
N THR A 36 10.64 15.54 0.87
CA THR A 36 11.15 14.18 0.72
C THR A 36 11.98 14.06 -0.55
N TYR A 37 12.60 12.89 -0.75
CA TYR A 37 13.44 12.60 -1.90
C TYR A 37 12.90 11.44 -2.72
N LEU A 38 13.08 11.57 -4.04
CA LEU A 38 13.04 10.50 -5.02
C LEU A 38 14.48 10.33 -5.52
N ARG A 39 15.07 9.15 -5.28
CA ARG A 39 16.47 8.84 -5.60
C ARG A 39 16.54 7.79 -6.69
N PHE A 40 17.56 7.85 -7.53
CA PHE A 40 17.75 6.96 -8.68
C PHE A 40 19.11 6.27 -8.63
N GLY A 41 19.18 5.07 -9.17
CA GLY A 41 20.45 4.37 -9.40
C GLY A 41 21.27 4.14 -8.13
N ASP A 42 22.51 4.60 -8.18
CA ASP A 42 23.50 4.34 -7.13
C ASP A 42 23.38 5.33 -5.95
N ASP A 43 22.55 6.39 -6.07
CA ASP A 43 22.22 7.32 -4.96
C ASP A 43 21.25 6.72 -3.93
N ILE A 44 20.72 5.53 -4.21
CA ILE A 44 19.80 4.81 -3.33
C ILE A 44 20.59 4.24 -2.15
N ALA A 45 20.35 4.78 -0.96
CA ALA A 45 20.94 4.27 0.27
C ALA A 45 20.26 2.95 0.68
N LEU A 46 21.02 1.85 0.65
CA LEU A 46 20.55 0.56 1.15
C LEU A 46 20.73 0.50 2.67
N SER A 47 19.62 0.37 3.40
CA SER A 47 19.67 0.09 4.84
C SER A 47 19.98 -1.39 5.09
N LYS A 48 20.64 -1.77 6.19
CA LYS A 48 20.92 -3.18 6.49
C LYS A 48 19.66 -4.04 6.73
N ASN A 49 18.50 -3.43 6.92
CA ASN A 49 17.26 -4.09 7.31
C ASN A 49 16.19 -4.06 6.21
N PHE A 50 16.55 -3.81 4.95
CA PHE A 50 15.57 -3.85 3.87
C PHE A 50 15.08 -5.29 3.64
N ARG A 51 13.80 -5.43 3.30
CA ARG A 51 13.25 -6.67 2.77
C ARG A 51 12.93 -6.46 1.30
N SER A 52 12.96 -7.55 0.54
CA SER A 52 12.65 -7.53 -0.88
C SER A 52 11.58 -8.56 -1.19
N THR A 53 10.74 -8.23 -2.17
CA THR A 53 9.81 -9.15 -2.80
C THR A 53 9.97 -9.03 -4.32
N PRO A 54 9.79 -10.11 -5.09
CA PRO A 54 9.80 -10.03 -6.55
C PRO A 54 8.72 -9.06 -7.06
N LEU A 55 9.08 -8.28 -8.08
CA LEU A 55 8.14 -7.45 -8.83
C LEU A 55 7.70 -8.22 -10.07
N TYR A 56 6.39 -8.36 -10.23
CA TYR A 56 5.78 -9.02 -11.38
C TYR A 56 5.38 -7.98 -12.43
N ARG A 57 5.52 -8.37 -13.70
CA ARG A 57 5.14 -7.56 -14.86
C ARG A 57 4.03 -8.24 -15.62
N THR A 58 3.22 -7.43 -16.28
CA THR A 58 2.12 -7.87 -17.15
C THR A 58 2.26 -7.13 -18.48
N ASN A 59 1.72 -7.71 -19.56
CA ASN A 59 1.72 -7.05 -20.87
C ASN A 59 0.62 -5.99 -21.02
N ILE A 60 -0.25 -5.85 -20.01
CA ILE A 60 -1.46 -5.01 -20.05
C ILE A 60 -1.39 -3.84 -19.06
N SER A 61 -0.38 -3.79 -18.20
CA SER A 61 -0.27 -2.79 -17.14
C SER A 61 1.17 -2.40 -16.88
N SER A 62 1.40 -1.11 -16.68
CA SER A 62 2.68 -0.55 -16.27
C SER A 62 2.87 -0.43 -14.76
N SER A 63 1.92 -0.99 -13.99
CA SER A 63 1.97 -1.03 -12.54
C SER A 63 3.02 -2.02 -12.02
N TYR A 64 3.51 -1.75 -10.80
CA TYR A 64 4.34 -2.67 -10.05
C TYR A 64 3.47 -3.68 -9.32
N HIS A 65 3.46 -4.94 -9.79
CA HIS A 65 2.73 -6.00 -9.11
C HIS A 65 3.61 -6.72 -8.09
N VAL A 66 3.00 -7.09 -6.96
CA VAL A 66 3.59 -7.94 -5.93
C VAL A 66 2.66 -9.09 -5.62
N ASP A 67 3.25 -10.18 -5.12
CA ASP A 67 2.52 -11.36 -4.70
C ASP A 67 2.05 -11.20 -3.23
N LEU A 68 0.78 -10.82 -3.05
CA LEU A 68 0.18 -10.64 -1.73
C LEU A 68 -0.32 -11.98 -1.20
N GLN A 69 0.47 -12.56 -0.30
CA GLN A 69 0.16 -13.84 0.32
C GLN A 69 -0.95 -13.78 1.36
N GLY A 70 -1.28 -12.61 1.89
CA GLY A 70 -2.36 -12.44 2.87
C GLY A 70 -2.18 -11.22 3.77
N ILE A 71 -3.13 -11.03 4.67
CA ILE A 71 -3.16 -9.88 5.59
C ILE A 71 -3.11 -10.42 7.02
N SER A 72 -2.34 -9.75 7.88
CA SER A 72 -2.28 -10.06 9.31
C SER A 72 -2.72 -8.86 10.14
N LEU A 73 -3.46 -9.13 11.20
CA LEU A 73 -3.86 -8.14 12.21
C LEU A 73 -3.29 -8.58 13.56
N ASN A 74 -2.52 -7.70 14.21
CA ASN A 74 -1.90 -7.99 15.51
C ASN A 74 -1.14 -9.33 15.53
N LYS A 75 -0.26 -9.54 14.54
CA LYS A 75 0.53 -10.78 14.34
C LYS A 75 -0.29 -12.05 14.05
N SER A 76 -1.62 -11.96 13.94
CA SER A 76 -2.48 -13.07 13.55
C SER A 76 -2.88 -12.95 12.08
N ARG A 77 -2.63 -14.00 11.29
CA ARG A 77 -3.01 -14.04 9.87
C ARG A 77 -4.53 -14.17 9.75
N LEU A 78 -5.14 -13.29 8.97
CA LEU A 78 -6.58 -13.31 8.71
C LEU A 78 -6.94 -14.50 7.81
N LYS A 79 -8.12 -15.08 8.03
CA LYS A 79 -8.65 -16.19 7.23
C LYS A 79 -9.26 -15.68 5.92
N ILE A 80 -8.42 -15.11 5.06
CA ILE A 80 -8.80 -14.63 3.72
C ILE A 80 -8.36 -15.69 2.71
N ASN A 81 -9.23 -16.07 1.79
CA ASN A 81 -8.88 -17.02 0.73
C ASN A 81 -7.80 -16.39 -0.18
N PRO A 82 -6.60 -16.99 -0.30
CA PRO A 82 -5.51 -16.44 -1.10
C PRO A 82 -5.85 -16.23 -2.57
N ILE A 83 -6.83 -16.99 -3.12
CA ILE A 83 -7.30 -16.83 -4.51
C ILE A 83 -7.81 -15.42 -4.81
N LEU A 84 -8.22 -14.68 -3.77
CA LEU A 84 -8.69 -13.30 -3.90
C LEU A 84 -7.56 -12.32 -4.24
N PHE A 85 -6.32 -12.69 -3.96
CA PHE A 85 -5.12 -11.88 -4.23
C PHE A 85 -4.26 -12.47 -5.35
N GLU A 86 -4.67 -13.58 -5.94
CA GLU A 86 -3.90 -14.27 -6.96
C GLU A 86 -3.64 -13.33 -8.14
N PHE A 87 -2.36 -13.28 -8.52
CA PHE A 87 -1.94 -12.54 -9.69
C PHE A 87 -2.33 -13.30 -10.95
N LYS A 88 -3.09 -12.63 -11.83
CA LYS A 88 -3.65 -13.24 -13.05
C LYS A 88 -2.98 -12.64 -14.29
N ASN A 89 -2.19 -13.46 -14.98
CA ASN A 89 -1.44 -13.05 -16.18
C ASN A 89 -2.28 -12.96 -17.47
N ASN A 90 -3.58 -13.23 -17.39
CA ASN A 90 -4.46 -13.46 -18.55
C ASN A 90 -5.34 -12.26 -18.94
N GLY A 91 -4.97 -11.02 -18.60
CA GLY A 91 -5.81 -9.86 -18.91
C GLY A 91 -6.85 -9.50 -17.83
N SER A 92 -7.06 -10.36 -16.84
CA SER A 92 -8.10 -10.17 -15.81
C SER A 92 -7.60 -9.36 -14.61
N SER A 93 -8.54 -8.67 -13.94
CA SER A 93 -8.32 -8.03 -12.64
C SER A 93 -7.81 -9.05 -11.61
N GLY A 94 -6.62 -8.84 -11.04
CA GLY A 94 -6.02 -9.71 -10.04
C GLY A 94 -4.69 -9.19 -9.51
N GLY A 95 -4.17 -9.84 -8.46
CA GLY A 95 -2.91 -9.48 -7.83
C GLY A 95 -3.00 -8.29 -6.85
N CYS A 96 -1.83 -7.82 -6.47
CA CYS A 96 -1.65 -6.61 -5.66
C CYS A 96 -0.70 -5.65 -6.39
N ILE A 97 -1.04 -4.37 -6.43
CA ILE A 97 -0.22 -3.33 -7.06
C ILE A 97 0.26 -2.31 -6.03
N ILE A 98 1.42 -1.73 -6.30
CA ILE A 98 1.91 -0.54 -5.60
C ILE A 98 1.46 0.69 -6.39
N ASP A 99 0.57 1.48 -5.81
CA ASP A 99 0.02 2.70 -6.42
C ASP A 99 0.21 3.90 -5.48
N SER A 100 1.22 4.73 -5.77
CA SER A 100 1.48 5.97 -5.03
C SER A 100 0.52 7.11 -5.41
N GLY A 101 -0.32 6.93 -6.44
CA GLY A 101 -1.31 7.91 -6.88
C GLY A 101 -2.63 7.83 -6.11
N THR A 102 -2.90 6.70 -5.45
CA THR A 102 -4.10 6.53 -4.63
C THR A 102 -3.78 6.80 -3.15
N PRO A 103 -4.50 7.72 -2.46
CA PRO A 103 -4.19 8.11 -1.08
C PRO A 103 -4.47 7.01 -0.04
N TYR A 104 -5.25 6.00 -0.38
CA TYR A 104 -5.67 4.91 0.53
C TYR A 104 -5.54 3.55 -0.15
N SER A 105 -5.12 2.53 0.61
CA SER A 105 -5.11 1.16 0.11
C SER A 105 -6.53 0.69 -0.27
N ARG A 106 -6.66 0.11 -1.46
CA ARG A 106 -7.91 -0.51 -1.93
C ARG A 106 -7.81 -2.02 -1.83
N ILE A 107 -8.85 -2.65 -1.28
CA ILE A 107 -8.93 -4.09 -1.06
C ILE A 107 -10.26 -4.56 -1.65
N ILE A 108 -10.25 -5.70 -2.34
CA ILE A 108 -11.47 -6.29 -2.91
C ILE A 108 -12.48 -6.63 -1.81
N SER A 109 -13.77 -6.41 -2.05
CA SER A 109 -14.81 -6.45 -1.02
C SER A 109 -14.79 -7.68 -0.11
N PRO A 110 -14.67 -8.93 -0.61
CA PRO A 110 -14.67 -10.10 0.26
C PRO A 110 -13.51 -10.13 1.26
N ALA A 111 -12.33 -9.64 0.86
CA ALA A 111 -11.18 -9.52 1.75
C ALA A 111 -11.32 -8.32 2.71
N PHE A 112 -11.88 -7.21 2.21
CA PHE A 112 -12.12 -6.01 3.02
C PHE A 112 -13.14 -6.26 4.13
N ASP A 113 -14.20 -7.02 3.88
CA ASP A 113 -15.22 -7.35 4.88
C ASP A 113 -14.64 -8.16 6.05
N ILE A 114 -13.79 -9.15 5.76
CA ILE A 114 -13.07 -9.93 6.78
C ILE A 114 -12.15 -9.01 7.60
N LEU A 115 -11.35 -8.18 6.91
CA LEU A 115 -10.45 -7.24 7.57
C LEU A 115 -11.20 -6.25 8.46
N LYS A 116 -12.30 -5.67 7.97
CA LYS A 116 -13.14 -4.74 8.71
C LYS A 116 -13.71 -5.37 9.97
N LEU A 117 -14.26 -6.58 9.86
CA LEU A 117 -14.83 -7.31 10.99
C LEU A 117 -13.77 -7.61 12.06
N GLU A 118 -12.56 -8.01 11.65
CA GLU A 118 -11.45 -8.28 12.58
C GLU A 118 -10.89 -7.00 13.20
N LEU A 119 -10.86 -5.88 12.46
CA LEU A 119 -10.53 -4.56 13.00
C LEU A 119 -11.56 -4.10 14.04
N GLU A 120 -12.86 -4.27 13.76
CA GLU A 120 -13.94 -3.94 14.70
C GLU A 120 -13.81 -4.74 16.01
N LYS A 121 -13.56 -6.06 15.90
CA LYS A 121 -13.26 -6.90 17.07
C LYS A 121 -12.01 -6.46 17.81
N TYR A 122 -10.94 -6.15 17.09
CA TYR A 122 -9.68 -5.72 17.69
C TYR A 122 -9.84 -4.39 18.45
N PHE A 123 -10.64 -3.46 17.92
CA PHE A 123 -10.81 -2.14 18.51
C PHE A 123 -11.91 -2.05 19.57
N SER A 124 -12.87 -2.99 19.62
CA SER A 124 -13.94 -2.99 20.64
C SER A 124 -13.42 -3.07 22.08
N ARG A 125 -12.21 -3.59 22.29
CA ARG A 125 -11.55 -3.66 23.60
C ARG A 125 -11.11 -2.29 24.14
N PHE A 126 -11.08 -1.25 23.30
CA PHE A 126 -10.67 0.09 23.73
C PHE A 126 -11.91 0.95 24.02
N LYS A 127 -12.10 1.31 25.29
CA LYS A 127 -13.27 2.07 25.77
C LYS A 127 -13.42 3.49 25.19
N ASN A 128 -12.36 4.04 24.60
CA ASN A 128 -12.30 5.44 24.14
C ASN A 128 -12.28 5.58 22.60
N LEU A 129 -12.61 4.53 21.86
CA LEU A 129 -12.69 4.58 20.40
C LEU A 129 -14.14 4.62 19.93
N LYS A 130 -14.45 5.59 19.08
CA LYS A 130 -15.72 5.67 18.37
C LYS A 130 -15.49 5.47 16.88
N ARG A 131 -16.37 4.69 16.26
CA ARG A 131 -16.44 4.57 14.81
C ARG A 131 -16.86 5.92 14.24
N THR A 132 -16.12 6.41 13.27
CA THR A 132 -16.49 7.61 12.51
C THR A 132 -17.13 7.18 11.19
N LYS A 133 -18.23 7.83 10.80
CA LYS A 133 -18.65 7.79 9.40
C LYS A 133 -17.55 8.49 8.60
N ALA A 134 -16.93 7.76 7.69
CA ALA A 134 -16.00 8.35 6.77
C ALA A 134 -16.76 8.85 5.53
N ASP A 135 -16.24 9.89 4.88
CA ASP A 135 -16.88 10.55 3.72
C ASP A 135 -17.01 9.61 2.50
N LEU A 136 -16.32 8.48 2.52
CA LEU A 136 -16.39 7.42 1.51
C LEU A 136 -16.92 6.13 2.15
N ALA A 137 -18.01 5.59 1.58
CA ALA A 137 -18.68 4.37 2.07
C ALA A 137 -17.75 3.14 2.23
N TRP A 138 -16.61 3.14 1.55
CA TRP A 138 -15.62 2.05 1.49
C TRP A 138 -14.42 2.22 2.42
N THR A 139 -14.45 3.22 3.31
CA THR A 139 -13.34 3.50 4.24
C THR A 139 -13.72 3.10 5.67
N TYR A 140 -12.79 2.47 6.39
CA TYR A 140 -12.94 2.15 7.80
C TYR A 140 -12.07 3.10 8.61
N ALA A 141 -12.69 3.88 9.50
CA ALA A 141 -12.01 4.88 10.31
C ALA A 141 -12.51 4.85 11.76
N MET A 142 -11.55 4.89 12.70
CA MET A 142 -11.78 4.96 14.14
C MET A 142 -11.14 6.24 14.68
N ARG A 143 -11.83 6.92 15.60
CA ARG A 143 -11.35 8.13 16.28
C ARG A 143 -11.37 7.94 17.79
N GLY A 144 -10.30 8.35 18.48
CA GLY A 144 -10.20 8.28 19.94
C GLY A 144 -9.95 9.65 20.59
N SER A 145 -10.42 9.83 21.83
CA SER A 145 -10.26 11.08 22.60
C SER A 145 -8.82 11.35 23.06
N ASN A 146 -8.02 10.30 23.29
CA ASN A 146 -6.58 10.40 23.60
C ASN A 146 -5.67 10.28 22.36
N LEU A 147 -6.25 10.03 21.18
CA LEU A 147 -5.54 10.07 19.91
C LEU A 147 -5.70 11.48 19.37
N LYS A 148 -4.80 12.40 19.72
CA LYS A 148 -4.78 13.78 19.18
C LYS A 148 -4.79 13.74 17.64
N GLY A 149 -5.98 13.82 17.04
CA GLY A 149 -6.17 14.02 15.60
C GLY A 149 -5.78 12.86 14.66
N SER A 150 -5.32 11.72 15.17
CA SER A 150 -4.89 10.60 14.31
C SER A 150 -6.03 9.64 14.02
N THR A 151 -6.71 9.87 12.89
CA THR A 151 -7.45 8.80 12.21
C THR A 151 -6.45 7.71 11.84
N ILE A 152 -6.67 6.48 12.31
CA ILE A 152 -5.85 5.33 11.89
C ILE A 152 -6.25 5.01 10.45
N TYR A 153 -5.50 5.54 9.49
CA TYR A 153 -5.56 5.10 8.11
C TYR A 153 -4.72 3.83 7.99
N LEU A 154 -5.36 2.73 7.60
CA LEU A 154 -4.65 1.50 7.27
C LEU A 154 -3.92 1.72 5.94
N ILE A 155 -2.74 2.34 6.01
CA ILE A 155 -1.78 2.33 4.91
C ILE A 155 -1.07 0.99 5.03
N LEU A 156 -1.36 0.07 4.11
CA LEU A 156 -0.54 -1.13 3.93
C LEU A 156 0.81 -0.67 3.34
N LEU A 157 1.71 -0.22 4.19
CA LEU A 157 3.12 -0.09 3.85
C LEU A 157 3.70 -1.51 3.88
N PHE A 158 3.96 -2.05 2.69
CA PHE A 158 4.84 -3.20 2.54
C PHE A 158 6.23 -2.80 3.03
N ILE A 159 6.66 -3.32 4.17
CA ILE A 159 8.04 -3.31 4.66
C ILE A 159 8.51 -4.76 4.73
#